data_AF-A0A5D0CXL1-F1
#
_entry.id   AF-A0A5D0CXL1-F1
#
_cell.length_a   1.000
_cell.length_b   1.000
_cell.length_c   1.000
_cell.angle_alpha   90.00
_cell.angle_beta   90.00
_cell.angle_gamma   90.00
#
_symmetry.space_group_name_H-M   'P 1'
#
loop_
_entity.id
_entity.type
_entity.pdbx_description
1 polymer ?
#
loop_
_entity_poly.entity_id
_entity_poly.type
_entity_poly.pdbx_seq_one_letter_code
_entity_poly.pdbx_strand_id
1 'polypeptide(L)'
;MNSKEKKELAFRIYPLPHGTSYGYTDLLQPETVEILFDYCQIMEAVIYKEGWDMLLNFHGLETLYELNKKSGWFDCDSMDEFLQYIEANIEDTSNRTRGQLS
;
A
#
# COMPACT_ATOMS: atom_id res chain seq x y z
N MET A 1 -20.44 -21.65 5.89
CA MET A 1 -19.59 -20.83 4.99
C MET A 1 -18.57 -20.15 5.88
N ASN A 2 -17.29 -20.51 5.79
CA ASN A 2 -16.25 -19.89 6.60
C ASN A 2 -15.94 -18.50 6.06
N SER A 3 -16.31 -17.47 6.82
CA SER A 3 -15.90 -16.10 6.63
C SER A 3 -14.38 -15.99 6.87
N LYS A 4 -13.57 -16.28 5.84
CA LYS A 4 -12.30 -15.58 5.73
C LYS A 4 -12.69 -14.13 5.46
N GLU A 5 -12.79 -13.34 6.52
CA GLU A 5 -12.89 -11.90 6.41
C GLU A 5 -11.86 -11.44 5.37
N LYS A 6 -12.31 -10.68 4.39
CA LYS A 6 -11.48 -10.14 3.32
C LYS A 6 -10.45 -9.24 4.02
N LYS A 7 -9.25 -9.76 4.31
CA LYS A 7 -8.23 -9.00 5.04
C LYS A 7 -7.97 -7.71 4.27
N GLU A 8 -8.19 -6.58 4.92
CA GLU A 8 -7.87 -5.27 4.37
C GLU A 8 -6.35 -5.14 4.33
N LEU A 9 -5.80 -4.93 3.14
CA LEU A 9 -4.37 -4.79 2.89
C LEU A 9 -3.98 -3.34 2.64
N ALA A 10 -4.91 -2.54 2.14
CA ALA A 10 -4.80 -1.10 2.03
C ALA A 10 -6.18 -0.45 2.16
N PHE A 11 -6.20 0.83 2.49
CA PHE A 11 -7.42 1.61 2.64
C PHE A 11 -7.25 3.00 2.03
N ARG A 12 -8.25 3.44 1.28
CA ARG A 12 -8.39 4.83 0.80
C ARG A 12 -9.56 5.49 1.50
N ILE A 13 -9.39 6.74 1.95
CA ILE A 13 -10.42 7.48 2.70
C ILE A 13 -11.69 7.81 1.88
N TYR A 14 -11.60 7.81 0.54
CA TYR A 14 -12.71 8.13 -0.35
C TYR A 14 -13.31 6.89 -1.03
N PRO A 15 -14.62 6.92 -1.35
CA PRO A 15 -15.57 8.01 -1.05
C PRO A 15 -16.01 8.04 0.42
N LEU A 16 -16.19 9.22 0.99
CA LEU A 16 -16.75 9.36 2.35
C LEU A 16 -18.24 8.93 2.38
N PRO A 17 -18.74 8.38 3.50
CA PRO A 17 -18.02 8.12 4.76
C PRO A 17 -17.35 6.72 4.81
N HIS A 18 -17.45 5.94 3.74
CA HIS A 18 -17.11 4.51 3.78
C HIS A 18 -15.66 4.19 3.43
N GLY A 19 -15.02 5.04 2.63
CA GLY A 19 -13.72 4.76 2.04
C GLY A 19 -13.76 3.59 1.04
N THR A 20 -12.59 3.13 0.66
CA THR A 20 -12.38 1.98 -0.21
C THR A 20 -11.32 1.06 0.39
N SER A 21 -11.74 -0.14 0.78
CA SER A 21 -10.85 -1.22 1.24
C SER A 21 -10.32 -2.02 0.06
N TYR A 22 -9.02 -2.28 0.04
CA TYR A 22 -8.37 -3.13 -0.95
C TYR A 22 -7.93 -4.44 -0.29
N GLY A 23 -8.40 -5.56 -0.84
CA GLY A 23 -7.99 -6.90 -0.42
C GLY A 23 -7.04 -7.54 -1.42
N TYR A 24 -6.70 -8.80 -1.14
CA TYR A 24 -5.75 -9.58 -1.95
C TYR A 24 -6.06 -9.54 -3.46
N THR A 25 -7.31 -9.84 -3.85
CA THR A 25 -7.72 -9.91 -5.26
C THR A 25 -7.61 -8.58 -5.98
N ASP A 26 -7.84 -7.49 -5.26
CA ASP A 26 -7.86 -6.14 -5.82
C ASP A 26 -6.42 -5.72 -6.19
N LEU A 27 -5.45 -6.11 -5.35
CA LEU A 27 -4.03 -5.79 -5.49
C LEU A 27 -3.25 -6.77 -6.38
N LEU A 28 -3.91 -7.74 -7.04
CA LEU A 28 -3.24 -8.61 -8.03
C LEU A 28 -2.99 -7.90 -9.36
N GLN A 29 -3.75 -6.85 -9.66
CA GLN A 29 -3.65 -6.12 -10.92
C GLN A 29 -2.66 -4.96 -10.77
N PRO A 30 -1.56 -4.90 -11.54
CA PRO A 30 -0.59 -3.82 -11.48
C PRO A 30 -1.21 -2.43 -11.65
N GLU A 31 -2.24 -2.29 -12.49
CA GLU A 31 -2.94 -1.03 -12.73
C GLU A 31 -3.66 -0.54 -11.46
N THR A 32 -4.23 -1.45 -10.67
CA THR A 32 -4.83 -1.08 -9.38
C THR A 32 -3.75 -0.64 -8.38
N VAL A 33 -2.57 -1.27 -8.42
CA VAL A 33 -1.44 -0.90 -7.54
C VAL A 33 -0.88 0.47 -7.91
N GLU A 34 -0.76 0.79 -9.21
CA GLU A 34 -0.36 2.12 -9.69
C GLU A 34 -1.30 3.20 -9.18
N ILE A 35 -2.61 3.02 -9.37
CA ILE A 35 -3.64 3.95 -8.87
C ILE A 35 -3.59 4.09 -7.34
N LEU A 36 -3.35 2.99 -6.63
CA LEU A 36 -3.21 3.03 -5.17
C LEU A 36 -1.99 3.85 -4.75
N PHE A 37 -0.87 3.75 -5.47
CA PHE A 37 0.31 4.56 -5.22
C PHE A 37 0.04 6.04 -5.48
N ASP A 38 -0.71 6.38 -6.53
CA ASP A 38 -1.14 7.77 -6.79
C ASP A 38 -1.93 8.33 -5.59
N TYR A 39 -2.84 7.53 -5.01
CA TYR A 39 -3.58 7.94 -3.82
C TYR A 39 -2.70 8.07 -2.58
N CYS A 40 -1.70 7.20 -2.42
CA CYS A 40 -0.74 7.31 -1.33
C CYS A 40 0.15 8.56 -1.47
N GLN A 41 0.51 8.95 -2.69
CA GLN A 41 1.29 10.16 -3.01
C GLN A 41 0.60 11.45 -2.53
N ILE A 42 -0.73 11.47 -2.50
CA ILE A 42 -1.53 12.60 -2.00
C ILE A 42 -2.12 12.37 -0.60
N MET A 43 -1.64 11.35 0.13
CA MET A 43 -2.07 10.98 1.49
C MET A 43 -3.56 10.59 1.60
N GLU A 44 -4.19 10.14 0.52
CA GLU A 44 -5.58 9.65 0.54
C GLU A 44 -5.67 8.15 0.85
N ALA A 45 -4.57 7.41 0.71
CA ALA A 45 -4.53 5.98 0.96
C ALA A 45 -3.33 5.57 1.82
N VAL A 46 -3.51 4.45 2.51
CA VAL A 46 -2.49 3.78 3.31
C VAL A 46 -2.39 2.32 2.89
N ILE A 47 -1.17 1.83 2.73
CA ILE A 47 -0.87 0.41 2.56
C ILE A 47 -0.36 -0.10 3.90
N TYR A 48 -1.03 -1.11 4.45
CA TYR A 48 -0.60 -1.69 5.72
C TYR A 48 0.59 -2.64 5.51
N LYS A 49 1.24 -3.03 6.61
CA LYS A 49 2.36 -3.97 6.57
C LYS A 49 2.05 -5.20 5.72
N GLU A 50 0.91 -5.84 5.94
CA GLU A 50 0.58 -7.08 5.23
C GLU A 50 0.21 -6.84 3.76
N GLY A 51 -0.19 -5.61 3.41
CA GLY A 51 -0.31 -5.18 2.03
C GLY A 51 1.05 -5.09 1.35
N TRP A 52 2.03 -4.45 1.99
CA TRP A 52 3.40 -4.41 1.48
C TRP A 52 4.03 -5.80 1.37
N ASP A 53 3.88 -6.65 2.39
CA ASP A 53 4.36 -8.04 2.37
C ASP A 53 3.78 -8.79 1.15
N MET A 54 2.48 -8.61 0.87
CA MET A 54 1.80 -9.24 -0.28
C MET A 54 2.33 -8.70 -1.61
N LEU A 55 2.40 -7.37 -1.76
CA LEU A 55 2.86 -6.71 -2.98
C LEU A 55 4.28 -7.15 -3.33
N LEU A 56 5.19 -7.14 -2.36
CA LEU A 56 6.58 -7.58 -2.54
C LEU A 56 6.64 -9.06 -2.96
N ASN A 57 5.82 -9.92 -2.35
CA ASN A 57 5.80 -11.34 -2.68
C ASN A 57 5.17 -11.65 -4.05
N PHE A 58 4.13 -10.93 -4.48
CA PHE A 58 3.40 -11.22 -5.71
C PHE A 58 3.99 -10.50 -6.94
N HIS A 59 4.25 -9.20 -6.84
CA HIS A 59 4.73 -8.38 -7.96
C HIS A 59 6.26 -8.31 -8.03
N GLY A 60 6.94 -8.47 -6.90
CA GLY A 60 8.38 -8.28 -6.79
C GLY A 60 8.80 -6.81 -6.70
N LEU A 61 9.99 -6.58 -6.13
CA LEU A 61 10.50 -5.23 -5.87
C LEU A 61 10.69 -4.39 -7.15
N GLU A 62 11.18 -5.00 -8.23
CA GLU A 62 11.43 -4.32 -9.50
C GLU A 62 10.13 -3.76 -10.12
N THR A 63 9.09 -4.58 -10.22
CA THR A 63 7.78 -4.15 -10.71
C THR A 63 7.23 -2.99 -9.88
N LEU A 64 7.29 -3.09 -8.55
CA LEU A 64 6.81 -2.05 -7.66
C LEU A 64 7.62 -0.75 -7.77
N TYR A 65 8.93 -0.86 -8.01
CA TYR A 65 9.79 0.31 -8.25
C TYR A 65 9.36 1.04 -9.52
N GLU A 66 9.12 0.33 -10.62
CA GLU A 66 8.61 0.93 -11.87
C GLU A 66 7.25 1.60 -11.67
N LEU A 67 6.33 0.97 -10.94
CA LEU A 67 5.04 1.58 -10.60
C LEU A 67 5.21 2.85 -9.75
N ASN A 68 6.14 2.83 -8.79
CA ASN A 68 6.48 4.01 -7.99
C ASN A 68 7.04 5.15 -8.84
N LYS A 69 7.90 4.86 -9.84
CA LYS A 69 8.44 5.90 -10.73
C LYS A 69 7.36 6.52 -11.62
N LYS A 70 6.32 5.77 -11.99
CA LYS A 70 5.17 6.31 -12.73
C LYS A 70 4.28 7.18 -11.85
N SER A 71 3.95 6.72 -10.64
CA SER A 71 3.10 7.48 -9.71
C SER A 71 3.80 8.69 -9.10
N GLY A 72 5.14 8.65 -9.00
CA GLY A 72 5.92 9.68 -8.34
C GLY A 72 5.72 9.72 -6.82
N TRP A 73 5.34 8.58 -6.20
CA TRP A 73 5.05 8.56 -4.76
C TRP A 73 6.32 8.76 -3.91
N PHE A 74 7.27 7.83 -3.95
CA PHE A 74 8.56 7.99 -3.30
C PHE A 74 9.55 8.61 -4.26
N ASP A 75 10.17 9.70 -3.82
CA ASP A 75 11.27 10.35 -4.52
C ASP A 75 12.57 9.58 -4.26
N CYS A 76 12.81 8.54 -5.05
CA CYS A 76 13.99 7.70 -4.97
C CYS A 76 14.60 7.42 -6.35
N ASP A 77 15.92 7.27 -6.37
CA ASP A 77 16.73 7.09 -7.58
C ASP A 77 17.24 5.65 -7.75
N SER A 78 16.99 4.79 -6.75
CA SER A 78 17.37 3.38 -6.80
C SER A 78 16.35 2.45 -6.12
N MET A 79 16.40 1.17 -6.47
CA MET A 79 15.59 0.13 -5.82
C MET A 79 15.93 -0.04 -4.33
N ASP A 80 17.19 0.19 -3.94
CA ASP A 80 17.61 0.11 -2.54
C ASP A 80 16.99 1.24 -1.70
N GLU A 81 17.00 2.47 -2.23
CA GLU A 81 16.31 3.60 -1.61
C GLU A 81 14.79 3.36 -1.55
N PHE A 82 14.20 2.83 -2.62
CA PHE A 82 12.79 2.46 -2.63
C PHE A 82 12.44 1.45 -1.54
N LEU A 83 13.27 0.43 -1.32
CA LEU A 83 13.07 -0.53 -0.25
C LEU A 83 13.13 0.13 1.14
N GLN A 84 14.06 1.06 1.36
CA GLN A 84 14.13 1.84 2.60
C GLN A 84 12.88 2.69 2.83
N TYR A 85 12.33 3.32 1.78
CA TYR A 85 11.07 4.05 1.87
C TYR A 85 9.89 3.14 2.22
N ILE A 86 9.83 1.93 1.65
CA ILE A 86 8.81 0.93 2.01
C ILE A 86 8.93 0.57 3.49
N GLU A 87 10.13 0.28 3.98
CA GLU A 87 10.37 -0.07 5.39
C GLU A 87 9.95 1.06 6.34
N ALA A 88 10.32 2.30 6.03
CA ALA A 88 9.91 3.48 6.78
C ALA A 88 8.39 3.69 6.75
N ASN A 89 7.73 3.46 5.61
CA ASN A 89 6.28 3.54 5.48
C ASN A 89 5.57 2.47 6.32
N ILE A 90 6.08 1.24 6.34
CA ILE A 90 5.57 0.16 7.20
C ILE A 90 5.67 0.54 8.67
N GLU A 91 6.78 1.16 9.10
CA GLU A 91 6.95 1.60 10.48
C GLU A 91 5.97 2.72 10.85
N ASP A 92 5.87 3.77 10.02
CA ASP A 92 4.96 4.90 10.25
C ASP A 92 3.49 4.43 10.34
N THR A 93 3.07 3.60 9.39
CA THR A 93 1.69 3.09 9.35
C THR A 93 1.39 2.19 10.56
N SER A 94 2.33 1.35 10.97
CA SER A 94 2.19 0.52 12.18
C SER A 94 2.04 1.36 13.46
N ASN A 95 2.75 2.49 13.55
CA ASN A 95 2.66 3.40 14.69
C ASN A 95 1.31 4.13 14.74
N ARG A 96 0.77 4.52 13.58
CA ARG A 96 -0.58 5.11 13.48
C ARG A 96 -1.68 4.17 13.96
N THR A 97 -1.60 2.88 13.63
CA THR A 97 -2.58 1.88 14.08
C THR A 97 -2.48 1.61 15.58
N ARG A 98 -1.28 1.69 16.18
CA ARG A 98 -1.09 1.54 17.63
C ARG A 98 -1.60 2.75 18.43
N GLY A 99 -1.43 3.97 17.91
CA GLY A 99 -1.89 5.19 18.56
C GLY A 99 -3.41 5.36 18.63
N GLN A 100 -4.18 4.52 17.93
CA GLN A 100 -5.65 4.48 18.02
C GLN A 100 -6.18 3.50 19.07
N LEU A 101 -5.30 2.79 19.80
CA LEU A 101 -5.66 1.84 20.86
C LEU A 101 -5.20 2.30 22.26
N SER A 102 -4.73 3.55 22.41
CA SER A 102 -4.31 4.16 23.69
C SER A 102 -5.30 5.21 24.18
#